data_AF-A0A2Z6MKX8-F1
#
_entry.id   AF-A0A2Z6MKX8-F1
#
_cell.length_a   1.000
_cell.length_b   1.000
_cell.length_c   1.000
_cell.angle_alpha   90.00
_cell.angle_beta   90.00
_cell.angle_gamma   90.00
#
_symmetry.space_group_name_H-M   'P 1'
#
loop_
_entity.id
_entity.type
_entity.pdbx_description
1 polymer ?
#
loop_
_entity_poly.entity_id
_entity_poly.type
_entity_poly.pdbx_seq_one_letter_code
_entity_poly.pdbx_strand_id
1 'polypeptide(L)'
;MADNSSNSTTQGGNNTTLFSPYKIANFNFSHRVVLAPMTRCRALNEIPNEAHAEYYGQRSSPGGFLITEGTSISPTAQGWRDLVYQPGGAAPISSTTKPLSKRWRVLLPDGSYGAYPEPRALTTSEIPEIVQHYRQSAINAIRA
;
A
#
# COMPACT_ATOMS: atom_id res chain seq x y z
N MET A 1 21.81 -19.26 55.13
CA MET A 1 20.47 -19.85 55.27
C MET A 1 19.44 -18.78 54.91
N ALA A 2 18.92 -18.86 53.70
CA ALA A 2 17.60 -18.39 53.29
C ALA A 2 17.33 -19.13 51.98
N ASP A 3 16.70 -20.28 52.13
CA ASP A 3 16.08 -21.07 51.08
C ASP A 3 14.94 -20.24 50.47
N ASN A 4 14.88 -20.20 49.14
CA ASN A 4 13.61 -19.96 48.46
C ASN A 4 13.58 -20.74 47.14
N SER A 5 13.62 -22.06 47.30
CA SER A 5 13.06 -22.99 46.34
C SER A 5 11.53 -22.80 46.28
N SER A 6 11.06 -22.21 45.17
CA SER A 6 9.84 -22.58 44.44
C SER A 6 9.34 -21.39 43.62
N ASN A 7 9.48 -21.48 42.30
CA ASN A 7 8.30 -21.25 41.49
C ASN A 7 8.28 -22.23 40.31
N SER A 8 7.16 -22.92 40.25
CA SER A 8 6.85 -24.07 39.44
C SER A 8 6.77 -23.75 37.95
N THR A 9 7.31 -24.67 37.16
CA THR A 9 6.82 -25.17 35.87
C THR A 9 5.62 -24.45 35.23
N THR A 10 5.87 -23.71 34.16
CA THR A 10 5.00 -23.63 32.98
C THR A 10 5.87 -24.01 31.77
N GLN A 11 5.90 -25.30 31.37
CA GLN A 11 5.10 -25.82 30.25
C GLN A 11 5.15 -24.92 28.99
N GLY A 12 6.08 -25.24 28.08
CA GLY A 12 5.86 -25.24 26.62
C GLY A 12 5.38 -23.96 25.91
N GLY A 13 5.99 -22.80 26.15
CA GLY A 13 5.75 -21.60 25.32
C GLY A 13 6.87 -21.41 24.29
N ASN A 14 6.60 -21.61 23.00
CA ASN A 14 7.52 -21.19 21.94
C ASN A 14 7.83 -19.69 22.14
N ASN A 15 9.07 -19.39 22.58
CA ASN A 15 9.48 -18.05 23.01
C ASN A 15 9.46 -17.11 21.80
N THR A 16 8.31 -16.49 21.57
CA THR A 16 7.99 -15.77 20.34
C THR A 16 8.57 -14.37 20.43
N THR A 17 9.66 -14.12 19.70
CA THR A 17 10.34 -12.83 19.64
C THR A 17 10.26 -12.24 18.23
N LEU A 18 10.64 -10.97 18.07
CA LEU A 18 10.68 -10.30 16.77
C LEU A 18 11.59 -11.03 15.76
N PHE A 19 12.64 -11.70 16.23
CA PHE A 19 13.60 -12.44 15.41
C PHE A 19 13.35 -13.95 15.38
N SER A 20 12.25 -14.42 15.99
CA SER A 20 11.84 -15.81 15.86
C SER A 20 11.25 -16.08 14.47
N PRO A 21 11.51 -17.24 13.84
CA PRO A 21 10.92 -17.60 12.57
C PRO A 21 9.39 -17.61 12.60
N TYR A 22 8.79 -17.41 11.42
CA TYR A 22 7.33 -17.45 11.26
C TYR A 22 6.95 -18.03 9.91
N LYS A 23 5.91 -18.86 9.90
CA LYS A 23 5.35 -19.44 8.68
C LYS A 23 3.95 -18.88 8.44
N ILE A 24 3.70 -18.41 7.22
CA ILE A 24 2.36 -18.04 6.76
C ILE A 24 2.09 -18.71 5.43
N ALA A 25 1.01 -19.49 5.34
CA ALA A 25 0.69 -20.30 4.15
C ALA A 25 1.92 -21.08 3.64
N ASN A 26 2.40 -20.75 2.43
CA ASN A 26 3.53 -21.40 1.77
C ASN A 26 4.88 -20.69 2.00
N PHE A 27 4.91 -19.60 2.78
CA PHE A 27 6.10 -18.80 3.00
C PHE A 27 6.69 -19.07 4.39
N ASN A 28 8.02 -19.23 4.45
CA ASN A 28 8.78 -19.34 5.69
C ASN A 28 9.67 -18.10 5.82
N PHE A 29 9.53 -17.38 6.92
CA PHE A 29 10.29 -16.18 7.24
C PHE A 29 11.25 -16.42 8.39
N SER A 30 12.43 -15.82 8.31
CA SER A 30 13.47 -15.88 9.35
C SER A 30 13.11 -15.05 10.57
N HIS A 31 12.27 -14.03 10.40
CA HIS A 31 11.88 -13.09 11.45
C HIS A 31 10.50 -12.49 11.19
N ARG A 32 9.98 -11.75 12.17
CA ARG A 32 8.64 -11.13 12.15
C ARG A 32 8.67 -9.64 11.84
N VAL A 33 9.83 -9.08 11.48
CA VAL A 33 9.96 -7.70 10.98
C VAL A 33 9.47 -7.64 9.53
N VAL A 34 8.58 -6.69 9.25
CA VAL A 34 8.02 -6.45 7.90
C VAL A 34 8.23 -4.98 7.53
N LEU A 35 8.63 -4.71 6.29
CA LEU A 35 8.57 -3.35 5.75
C LEU A 35 7.12 -3.00 5.42
N ALA A 36 6.56 -2.03 6.13
CA ALA A 36 5.21 -1.52 5.87
C ALA A 36 5.13 -0.85 4.48
N PRO A 37 3.94 -0.84 3.84
CA PRO A 37 3.74 -0.11 2.58
C PRO A 37 3.93 1.39 2.79
N MET A 38 4.89 2.00 2.09
CA MET A 38 5.22 3.42 2.22
C MET A 38 5.33 4.09 0.86
N THR A 39 4.34 4.92 0.51
CA THR A 39 4.35 5.71 -0.74
C THR A 39 5.55 6.64 -0.82
N ARG A 40 6.32 6.52 -1.92
CA ARG A 40 7.56 7.29 -2.11
C ARG A 40 7.45 8.38 -3.15
N CYS A 41 6.45 8.32 -4.03
CA CYS A 41 6.23 9.26 -5.13
C CYS A 41 7.46 9.42 -6.04
N ARG A 42 8.10 8.29 -6.41
CA ARG A 42 9.33 8.27 -7.24
C ARG A 42 9.15 7.62 -8.61
N ALA A 43 8.01 6.98 -8.87
CA ALA A 43 7.70 6.37 -10.15
C ALA A 43 7.40 7.46 -11.18
N LEU A 44 8.18 7.51 -12.26
CA LEU A 44 7.92 8.41 -13.37
C LEU A 44 6.94 7.72 -14.32
N ASN A 45 5.85 8.39 -14.68
CA ASN A 45 4.77 7.81 -15.49
C ASN A 45 4.28 6.45 -14.96
N GLU A 46 4.24 6.30 -13.63
CA GLU A 46 3.80 5.07 -12.95
C GLU A 46 4.70 3.84 -13.17
N ILE A 47 5.90 4.02 -13.73
CA ILE A 47 6.86 2.94 -13.99
C ILE A 47 7.95 2.95 -12.89
N PRO A 48 8.15 1.84 -12.16
CA PRO A 48 9.28 1.68 -11.25
C PRO A 48 10.61 1.83 -12.00
N ASN A 49 11.56 2.55 -11.40
CA ASN A 49 12.90 2.80 -11.94
C ASN A 49 13.99 2.25 -11.01
N GLU A 50 15.25 2.38 -11.40
CA GLU A 50 16.42 1.88 -10.65
C GLU A 50 16.44 2.33 -9.18
N ALA A 51 15.97 3.54 -8.89
CA ALA A 51 15.92 4.05 -7.51
C ALA A 51 14.93 3.28 -6.61
N HIS A 52 13.90 2.63 -7.19
CA HIS A 52 13.02 1.74 -6.43
C HIS A 52 13.71 0.42 -6.13
N ALA A 53 14.37 -0.17 -7.14
CA ALA A 53 15.12 -1.42 -6.98
C ALA A 53 16.19 -1.28 -5.88
N GLU A 54 16.97 -0.20 -5.92
CA GLU A 54 17.94 0.12 -4.88
C GLU A 54 17.27 0.32 -3.51
N TYR A 55 16.17 1.09 -3.47
CA TYR A 55 15.46 1.36 -2.22
C TYR A 55 14.94 0.11 -1.50
N TYR A 56 14.34 -0.83 -2.24
CA TYR A 56 13.85 -2.09 -1.69
C TYR A 56 14.99 -3.08 -1.45
N GLY A 57 16.04 -3.07 -2.29
CA GLY A 57 17.25 -3.87 -2.10
C GLY A 57 17.94 -3.55 -0.77
N GLN A 58 18.12 -2.27 -0.44
CA GLN A 58 18.66 -1.81 0.84
C GLN A 58 17.86 -2.25 2.09
N ARG A 59 16.58 -2.60 1.92
CA ARG A 59 15.67 -3.00 3.01
C ARG A 59 15.37 -4.49 3.02
N SER A 60 15.93 -5.22 2.06
CA SER A 60 15.79 -6.66 1.97
C SER A 60 16.75 -7.32 2.96
N SER A 61 16.23 -8.28 3.73
CA SER A 61 17.00 -9.13 4.64
C SER A 61 16.74 -10.60 4.31
N PRO A 62 17.68 -11.51 4.63
CA PRO A 62 17.47 -12.94 4.42
C PRO A 62 16.22 -13.48 5.13
N GLY A 63 15.22 -13.91 4.36
CA GLY A 63 13.94 -14.41 4.87
C GLY A 63 13.05 -13.33 5.50
N GLY A 64 13.22 -12.06 5.11
CA GLY A 64 12.31 -10.97 5.44
C GLY A 64 11.11 -10.85 4.49
N PHE A 65 10.13 -10.04 4.87
CA PHE A 65 8.95 -9.73 4.06
C PHE A 65 8.80 -8.23 3.90
N LEU A 66 8.62 -7.77 2.66
CA LEU A 66 8.46 -6.36 2.33
C LEU A 66 7.12 -6.17 1.62
N ILE A 67 6.39 -5.12 1.99
CA ILE A 67 5.19 -4.68 1.28
C ILE A 67 5.56 -3.42 0.52
N THR A 68 5.33 -3.42 -0.79
CA THR A 68 5.64 -2.27 -1.66
C THR A 68 4.76 -1.07 -1.31
N GLU A 69 5.09 0.08 -1.90
CA GLU A 69 4.19 1.23 -1.90
C GLU A 69 2.85 0.95 -2.59
N GLY A 70 1.88 1.86 -2.37
CA GLY A 70 0.59 1.79 -3.04
C GLY A 70 0.77 1.89 -4.56
N THR A 71 0.45 0.80 -5.27
CA THR A 71 0.49 0.71 -6.72
C THR A 71 -0.94 0.75 -7.27
N SER A 72 -1.22 1.71 -8.15
CA SER A 72 -2.55 1.91 -8.74
C SER A 72 -2.96 0.70 -9.59
N ILE A 73 -4.24 0.31 -9.49
CA ILE A 73 -4.80 -0.81 -10.28
C ILE A 73 -5.29 -0.38 -11.67
N SER A 74 -5.55 0.91 -11.84
CA SER A 74 -6.06 1.54 -13.06
C SER A 74 -5.70 3.02 -13.06
N PRO A 75 -5.72 3.69 -14.22
CA PRO A 75 -5.52 5.14 -14.31
C PRO A 75 -6.54 5.96 -13.50
N THR A 76 -7.74 5.43 -13.28
CA THR A 76 -8.80 6.05 -12.45
C THR A 76 -8.53 5.97 -10.95
N ALA A 77 -7.63 5.09 -10.51
CA ALA A 77 -7.28 4.91 -9.09
C ALA A 77 -6.17 5.87 -8.61
N GLN A 78 -5.51 6.60 -9.53
CA GLN A 78 -4.42 7.50 -9.20
C GLN A 78 -4.93 8.77 -8.53
N GLY A 79 -4.26 9.17 -7.44
CA GLY A 79 -4.68 10.32 -6.63
C GLY A 79 -3.60 11.37 -6.40
N TRP A 80 -2.31 11.07 -6.65
CA TRP A 80 -1.25 11.93 -6.11
C TRP A 80 -0.35 12.66 -7.11
N ARG A 81 0.10 12.16 -8.27
CA ARG A 81 0.91 13.02 -9.17
C ARG A 81 0.69 12.67 -10.66
N ASP A 82 0.63 13.73 -11.47
CA ASP A 82 0.67 13.79 -12.94
C ASP A 82 -0.56 13.48 -13.81
N LEU A 83 -1.77 13.38 -13.25
CA LEU A 83 -3.01 13.43 -14.06
C LEU A 83 -4.09 14.18 -13.26
N VAL A 84 -4.21 15.49 -13.48
CA VAL A 84 -5.00 16.42 -12.65
C VAL A 84 -6.48 16.05 -12.55
N TYR A 85 -6.99 15.16 -13.41
CA TYR A 85 -8.33 14.58 -13.31
C TYR A 85 -8.30 13.12 -13.72
N GLN A 86 -9.37 12.39 -13.37
CA GLN A 86 -9.65 11.07 -13.93
C GLN A 86 -9.47 11.10 -15.45
N PRO A 87 -9.10 9.97 -16.08
CA PRO A 87 -9.02 9.88 -17.53
C PRO A 87 -10.22 10.55 -18.21
N GLY A 88 -9.95 11.51 -19.11
CA GLY A 88 -11.00 12.26 -19.81
C GLY A 88 -11.69 13.38 -19.01
N GLY A 89 -11.15 13.78 -17.85
CA GLY A 89 -11.73 14.87 -17.04
C GLY A 89 -12.93 14.43 -16.19
N ALA A 90 -13.15 13.12 -16.03
CA ALA A 90 -14.29 12.61 -15.26
C ALA A 90 -14.19 13.00 -13.77
N ALA A 91 -15.35 13.11 -13.12
CA ALA A 91 -15.42 13.32 -11.68
C ALA A 91 -14.81 12.12 -10.92
N PRO A 92 -13.97 12.35 -9.90
CA PRO A 92 -13.35 11.28 -9.13
C PRO A 92 -14.40 10.47 -8.37
N ILE A 93 -14.17 9.16 -8.29
CA ILE A 93 -15.01 8.26 -7.50
C ILE A 93 -14.71 8.48 -6.02
N SER A 94 -15.76 8.63 -5.20
CA SER A 94 -15.66 8.79 -3.76
C SER A 94 -16.80 8.08 -3.04
N SER A 95 -16.59 7.79 -1.75
CA SER A 95 -17.64 7.31 -0.84
C SER A 95 -18.68 8.37 -0.49
N THR A 96 -18.46 9.62 -0.91
CA THR A 96 -19.38 10.75 -0.71
C THR A 96 -19.41 11.66 -1.93
N THR A 97 -20.58 12.21 -2.24
CA THR A 97 -20.76 13.27 -3.24
C THR A 97 -20.52 14.67 -2.66
N LYS A 98 -20.15 14.77 -1.37
CA LYS A 98 -19.86 16.07 -0.73
C LYS A 98 -18.50 16.60 -1.19
N PRO A 99 -18.42 17.81 -1.75
CA PRO A 99 -17.14 18.45 -2.06
C PRO A 99 -16.31 18.71 -0.81
N LEU A 100 -15.00 18.78 -1.04
CA LEU A 100 -14.08 19.37 -0.08
C LEU A 100 -14.38 20.86 0.08
N SER A 101 -14.18 21.38 1.29
CA SER A 101 -14.27 22.83 1.53
C SER A 101 -13.32 23.61 0.63
N LYS A 102 -13.77 24.77 0.12
CA LYS A 102 -12.98 25.71 -0.71
C LYS A 102 -11.70 26.22 -0.05
N ARG A 103 -11.54 26.00 1.27
CA ARG A 103 -10.28 26.19 2.02
C ARG A 103 -9.13 25.38 1.42
N TRP A 104 -9.42 24.16 0.95
CA TRP A 104 -8.41 23.26 0.42
C TRP A 104 -8.29 23.44 -1.08
N ARG A 105 -7.06 23.49 -1.57
CA ARG A 105 -6.73 23.69 -2.98
C ARG A 105 -5.81 22.58 -3.44
N VAL A 106 -5.97 22.17 -4.69
CA VAL A 106 -5.08 21.21 -5.34
C VAL A 106 -3.87 21.95 -5.89
N LEU A 107 -2.67 21.42 -5.69
CA LEU A 107 -1.46 21.92 -6.35
C LEU A 107 -1.42 21.35 -7.76
N LEU A 108 -1.43 22.22 -8.75
CA LEU A 108 -1.36 21.88 -10.17
C LEU A 108 0.10 21.69 -10.62
N PRO A 109 0.35 20.96 -11.72
CA PRO A 109 1.71 20.73 -12.23
C PRO A 109 2.46 22.02 -12.59
N ASP A 110 1.73 23.07 -12.96
CA ASP A 110 2.28 24.42 -13.23
C ASP A 110 2.62 25.20 -11.94
N GLY A 111 2.45 24.59 -10.77
CA GLY A 111 2.68 25.20 -9.46
C GLY A 111 1.52 26.07 -8.96
N SER A 112 0.43 26.22 -9.73
CA SER A 112 -0.73 27.01 -9.34
C SER A 112 -1.71 26.21 -8.46
N TYR A 113 -2.72 26.89 -7.90
CA TYR A 113 -3.70 26.29 -7.00
C TYR A 113 -5.10 26.22 -7.62
N GLY A 114 -5.55 25.01 -7.93
CA GLY A 114 -6.89 24.70 -8.45
C GLY A 114 -7.92 24.41 -7.35
N ALA A 115 -9.18 24.26 -7.76
CA ALA A 115 -10.23 23.67 -6.93
C ALA A 115 -10.21 22.13 -7.09
N TYR A 116 -10.54 21.40 -6.02
CA TYR A 116 -10.79 19.97 -6.14
C TYR A 116 -12.06 19.74 -6.98
N PRO A 117 -12.04 18.78 -7.92
CA PRO A 117 -13.25 18.42 -8.67
C PRO A 117 -14.31 17.85 -7.72
N GLU A 118 -15.58 18.09 -8.07
CA GLU A 118 -16.72 17.52 -7.36
C GLU A 118 -16.68 15.98 -7.48
N PRO A 119 -16.67 15.24 -6.37
CA PRO A 119 -16.65 13.80 -6.42
C PRO A 119 -18.02 13.24 -6.82
N ARG A 120 -18.01 12.05 -7.42
CA ARG A 120 -19.22 11.29 -7.72
C ARG A 120 -19.24 9.96 -6.97
N ALA A 121 -20.45 9.48 -6.70
CA ALA A 121 -20.65 8.12 -6.24
C ALA A 121 -20.39 7.12 -7.37
N LEU A 122 -19.86 5.95 -7.01
CA LEU A 122 -19.77 4.80 -7.91
C LEU A 122 -21.17 4.26 -8.17
N THR A 123 -21.53 4.03 -9.43
CA THR A 123 -22.80 3.38 -9.79
C THR A 123 -22.66 1.86 -9.69
N THR A 124 -23.78 1.16 -9.48
CA THR A 124 -23.78 -0.31 -9.41
C THR A 124 -23.30 -0.96 -10.71
N SER A 125 -23.56 -0.33 -11.86
CA SER A 125 -23.09 -0.78 -13.18
C SER A 125 -21.57 -0.74 -13.35
N GLU A 126 -20.87 0.09 -12.57
CA GLU A 126 -19.40 0.23 -12.65
C GLU A 126 -18.66 -0.74 -11.72
N ILE A 127 -19.34 -1.32 -10.71
CA ILE A 127 -18.73 -2.26 -9.76
C ILE A 127 -18.04 -3.44 -10.47
N PRO A 128 -18.64 -4.10 -11.47
CA PRO A 128 -17.98 -5.19 -12.18
C PRO A 128 -16.65 -4.79 -12.84
N GLU A 129 -16.56 -3.56 -13.35
CA GLU A 129 -15.34 -3.04 -13.96
C GLU A 129 -14.25 -2.80 -12.91
N ILE A 130 -14.59 -2.25 -11.75
CA ILE A 130 -13.63 -2.07 -10.64
C ILE A 130 -13.11 -3.43 -10.15
N VAL A 131 -13.99 -4.42 -10.00
CA VAL A 131 -13.58 -5.80 -9.67
C VAL A 131 -12.63 -6.36 -10.72
N GLN A 132 -12.91 -6.11 -12.00
CA GLN A 132 -12.06 -6.53 -13.09
C GLN A 132 -10.67 -5.87 -13.06
N HIS A 133 -10.57 -4.59 -12.69
CA HIS A 133 -9.28 -3.90 -12.50
C HIS A 133 -8.45 -4.58 -11.42
N TYR A 134 -9.02 -4.81 -10.23
CA TYR A 134 -8.32 -5.54 -9.16
C TYR A 134 -7.88 -6.94 -9.59
N ARG A 135 -8.76 -7.69 -10.27
CA ARG A 135 -8.44 -9.03 -10.79
C ARG A 135 -7.26 -8.99 -11.74
N GLN A 136 -7.27 -8.06 -12.70
CA GLN A 136 -6.20 -7.94 -13.69
C GLN A 136 -4.88 -7.49 -13.05
N SER A 137 -4.92 -6.54 -12.11
CA SER A 137 -3.73 -6.10 -11.37
C SER A 137 -3.13 -7.22 -10.52
N ALA A 138 -3.95 -8.05 -9.87
CA ALA A 138 -3.46 -9.21 -9.13
C ALA A 138 -2.75 -10.22 -10.05
N ILE A 139 -3.31 -10.48 -11.24
CA ILE A 139 -2.66 -11.34 -12.24
C ILE A 139 -1.33 -10.72 -12.70
N ASN A 140 -1.29 -9.42 -12.92
CA ASN A 140 -0.06 -8.72 -13.33
C ASN A 140 1.00 -8.76 -12.22
N ALA A 141 0.60 -8.58 -10.95
CA ALA A 141 1.50 -8.65 -9.81
C ALA A 141 2.11 -10.05 -9.60
N ILE A 142 1.39 -11.12 -9.94
CA ILE A 142 1.92 -12.50 -9.91
C ILE A 142 2.95 -12.73 -11.03
N ARG A 143 2.85 -12.01 -12.15
CA ARG A 143 3.73 -12.16 -13.32
C ARG A 143 4.99 -11.29 -13.28
N ALA A 144 4.95 -10.19 -12.54
CA ALA A 144 6.05 -9.24 -12.39
C ALA A 144 7.21 -9.86 -11.60
#